data_AF-A0A0F8EQ49-F1
#
_entry.id   AF-A0A0F8EQ49-F1
#
_cell.length_a   1.000
_cell.length_b   1.000
_cell.length_c   1.000
_cell.angle_alpha   90.00
_cell.angle_beta   90.00
_cell.angle_gamma   90.00
#
_symmetry.space_group_name_H-M   'P 1'
#
loop_
_entity.id
_entity.type
_entity.pdbx_description
1 polymer ?
#
loop_
_entity_poly.entity_id
_entity_poly.type
_entity_poly.pdbx_seq_one_letter_code
_entity_poly.pdbx_strand_id
1 'polypeptide(L)'
;MLKKFTSLFPLWAVLLSAVAYLYPEYFAPHNNLIVPFLSLIMLGMGVTLSVDSFLEVLKRPHVVLLGTLMQYTLMPLAAWAVSIALNLPADLMACLLYTSPSPR
;
A
#
# COMPACT_ATOMS: atom_id res chain seq x y z
N MET A 1 -17.01 -9.51 -17.34
CA MET A 1 -16.81 -8.04 -17.39
C MET A 1 -15.84 -7.52 -16.33
N LEU A 2 -15.90 -7.95 -15.06
CA LEU A 2 -14.96 -7.48 -14.01
C LEU A 2 -13.46 -7.67 -14.33
N LYS A 3 -13.06 -8.83 -14.87
CA LYS A 3 -11.64 -9.11 -15.20
C LYS A 3 -10.98 -8.07 -16.12
N LYS A 4 -11.72 -7.53 -17.09
CA LYS A 4 -11.19 -6.50 -18.00
C LYS A 4 -10.92 -5.20 -17.24
N PHE A 5 -11.85 -4.79 -16.38
CA PHE A 5 -11.73 -3.56 -15.60
C PHE A 5 -10.57 -3.61 -14.60
N THR A 6 -10.41 -4.73 -13.88
CA THR A 6 -9.27 -4.92 -12.96
C THR A 6 -7.92 -4.96 -13.69
N SER A 7 -7.87 -5.51 -14.91
CA SER A 7 -6.64 -5.49 -15.73
C SER A 7 -6.29 -4.09 -16.27
N LEU A 8 -7.27 -3.20 -16.38
CA LEU A 8 -7.08 -1.84 -16.87
C LEU A 8 -6.63 -0.88 -15.76
N PHE A 9 -6.79 -1.26 -14.48
CA PHE A 9 -6.40 -0.40 -13.35
C PHE A 9 -4.92 0.04 -13.39
N PRO A 10 -3.94 -0.85 -13.61
CA PRO A 10 -2.53 -0.44 -13.72
C PRO A 10 -2.29 0.52 -14.89
N LEU A 11 -2.99 0.31 -16.01
CA LEU A 11 -2.90 1.18 -17.18
C LEU A 11 -3.37 2.60 -16.85
N TRP A 12 -4.53 2.72 -16.19
CA TRP A 12 -5.04 4.01 -15.74
C TRP A 12 -4.13 4.68 -14.71
N ALA A 13 -3.56 3.92 -13.76
CA ALA A 13 -2.65 4.45 -12.76
C ALA A 13 -1.37 5.04 -13.40
N VAL A 14 -0.79 4.35 -14.38
CA VAL A 14 0.41 4.82 -15.10
C VAL A 14 0.09 6.05 -15.95
N LEU A 15 -1.03 6.04 -16.68
CA LEU A 15 -1.44 7.19 -17.50
C LEU A 15 -1.69 8.45 -16.65
N LEU A 16 -2.42 8.31 -15.54
CA LEU A 16 -2.68 9.43 -14.63
C LEU A 16 -1.40 9.94 -13.96
N SER A 17 -0.49 9.03 -13.58
CA SER A 17 0.82 9.41 -13.03
C SER A 17 1.66 10.19 -14.05
N ALA A 18 1.67 9.78 -15.32
CA ALA A 18 2.36 10.51 -16.39
C ALA A 18 1.76 11.91 -16.64
N VAL A 19 0.42 12.02 -16.64
CA VAL A 19 -0.26 13.32 -16.78
C VAL A 19 0.03 14.24 -15.59
N ALA A 20 0.03 13.71 -14.36
CA ALA A 20 0.36 14.46 -13.16
C ALA A 20 1.81 14.96 -13.15
N TYR A 21 2.74 14.20 -13.74
CA TYR A 21 4.13 14.62 -13.90
C TYR A 21 4.28 15.79 -14.88
N LEU A 22 3.52 15.81 -15.98
CA LEU A 22 3.57 16.86 -17.00
C LEU A 22 2.84 18.15 -16.58
N TYR A 23 1.80 18.05 -15.76
CA TYR A 23 0.96 19.16 -15.35
C TYR A 23 0.79 19.24 -13.82
N PRO A 24 1.87 19.49 -13.06
CA PRO A 24 1.85 19.44 -11.60
C PRO A 24 0.98 20.53 -10.97
N GLU A 25 0.80 21.68 -11.62
CA GLU A 25 0.04 22.83 -11.08
C GLU A 25 -1.44 22.51 -10.82
N TYR A 26 -2.04 21.60 -11.60
CA TYR A 26 -3.45 21.22 -11.41
C TYR A 26 -3.64 20.22 -10.26
N PHE A 27 -2.64 19.38 -9.96
CA PHE A 27 -2.74 18.32 -8.96
C PHE A 27 -2.15 18.72 -7.60
N ALA A 28 -1.12 19.58 -7.55
CA ALA A 28 -0.49 20.03 -6.32
C ALA A 28 -1.42 20.68 -5.27
N PRO A 29 -2.43 21.51 -5.62
CA PRO A 29 -3.32 22.10 -4.62
C PRO A 29 -4.31 21.09 -4.02
N HIS A 30 -4.48 19.91 -4.63
CA HIS A 30 -5.42 18.89 -4.19
C HIS A 30 -4.84 17.89 -3.18
N ASN A 31 -3.63 18.14 -2.66
CA ASN A 31 -3.00 17.28 -1.65
C ASN A 31 -3.88 17.03 -0.40
N ASN A 32 -4.69 18.02 -0.01
CA ASN A 32 -5.61 17.89 1.12
C ASN A 32 -6.74 16.86 0.89
N LEU A 33 -7.00 16.47 -0.36
CA LEU A 33 -8.00 15.46 -0.69
C LEU A 33 -7.47 14.02 -0.61
N ILE A 34 -6.15 13.82 -0.49
CA ILE A 34 -5.57 12.47 -0.41
C ILE A 34 -6.09 11.73 0.83
N VAL A 35 -6.10 12.40 1.98
CA VAL A 35 -6.57 11.82 3.26
C VAL A 35 -8.05 11.38 3.20
N PRO A 36 -9.02 12.22 2.77
CA PRO A 36 -10.42 11.80 2.68
C PRO A 36 -10.65 10.72 1.60
N PHE A 37 -9.90 10.70 0.50
CA PHE A 37 -10.00 9.59 -0.46
C PHE A 37 -9.44 8.29 0.12
N LEU A 38 -8.29 8.35 0.80
CA LEU A 38 -7.71 7.19 1.46
C LEU A 38 -8.64 6.65 2.56
N SER A 39 -9.26 7.53 3.36
CA SER A 39 -10.20 7.11 4.39
C SER A 39 -11.43 6.44 3.81
N LEU A 40 -11.94 6.93 2.67
CA LEU A 40 -13.06 6.29 1.96
C LEU A 40 -12.68 4.88 1.47
N ILE A 41 -11.47 4.69 0.94
CA ILE A 41 -10.99 3.38 0.47
C ILE A 41 -10.79 2.43 1.66
N MET A 42 -10.16 2.89 2.74
CA MET A 42 -9.97 2.09 3.95
C MET A 42 -11.32 1.72 4.62
N LEU A 43 -12.30 2.62 4.58
CA LEU A 43 -13.67 2.33 5.00
C LEU A 43 -14.30 1.27 4.11
N GLY A 44 -14.12 1.36 2.78
CA GLY A 44 -14.58 0.34 1.84
C GLY A 44 -14.05 -1.06 2.18
N MET A 45 -12.76 -1.17 2.49
CA MET A 45 -12.17 -2.44 2.96
C MET A 45 -12.78 -2.90 4.29
N GLY A 46 -12.99 -1.97 5.24
CA GLY A 46 -13.60 -2.28 6.54
C GLY A 46 -15.04 -2.79 6.47
N VAL A 47 -15.89 -2.19 5.63
CA VAL A 47 -17.30 -2.59 5.47
C VAL A 47 -17.43 -3.97 4.81
N THR A 48 -16.46 -4.39 3.99
CA THR A 48 -16.43 -5.73 3.41
C THR A 48 -15.99 -6.82 4.38
N LEU A 49 -15.50 -6.45 5.56
CA LEU A 49 -14.93 -7.38 6.52
C LEU A 49 -16.04 -8.04 7.36
N SER A 50 -16.14 -9.36 7.27
CA SER A 50 -17.18 -10.14 7.96
C SER A 50 -16.69 -10.64 9.32
N VAL A 51 -17.64 -10.85 10.25
CA VAL A 51 -17.36 -11.47 11.56
C VAL A 51 -16.76 -12.87 11.40
N ASP A 52 -17.15 -13.59 10.35
CA ASP A 52 -16.58 -14.90 10.00
C ASP A 52 -15.08 -14.83 9.69
N SER A 53 -14.61 -13.74 9.08
CA SER A 53 -13.19 -13.51 8.80
C SER A 53 -12.38 -13.36 10.10
N PHE A 54 -12.95 -12.70 11.11
CA PHE A 54 -12.34 -12.62 12.44
C PHE A 54 -12.33 -13.97 13.17
N LEU A 55 -13.39 -14.76 13.03
CA LEU A 55 -13.47 -16.10 13.60
C LEU A 55 -12.45 -17.04 12.95
N GLU A 56 -12.17 -16.90 11.65
CA GLU A 56 -11.15 -17.68 10.96
C GLU A 56 -9.75 -17.40 11.50
N VAL A 57 -9.45 -16.13 11.81
CA VAL A 57 -8.19 -15.73 12.49
C VAL A 57 -8.04 -16.44 13.83
N LEU A 58 -9.11 -16.51 14.63
CA LEU A 58 -9.14 -17.21 15.92
C LEU A 58 -9.02 -18.74 15.79
N LYS A 59 -9.51 -19.33 14.69
CA LYS A 59 -9.41 -20.77 14.42
C LYS A 59 -7.99 -21.19 14.01
N ARG A 60 -7.21 -20.30 13.38
CA ARG A 60 -5.84 -20.59 12.91
C ARG A 60 -4.83 -19.51 13.33
N PRO A 61 -4.63 -19.28 14.64
CA PRO A 61 -3.81 -18.18 15.12
C PRO A 61 -2.34 -18.34 14.75
N HIS A 62 -1.84 -19.58 14.65
CA HIS A 62 -0.44 -19.86 14.29
C HIS A 62 -0.09 -19.38 12.87
N VAL A 63 -1.00 -19.56 11.89
CA VAL A 63 -0.76 -19.13 10.51
C VAL A 63 -0.78 -17.61 10.41
N VAL A 64 -1.74 -16.97 11.08
CA VAL A 64 -1.87 -15.51 11.07
C VAL A 64 -0.68 -14.86 11.78
N LEU A 65 -0.27 -15.39 12.94
CA LEU A 65 0.90 -14.86 13.67
C LEU A 65 2.18 -15.00 12.85
N LEU A 66 2.38 -16.15 12.19
CA LEU A 66 3.54 -16.37 11.33
C LEU A 66 3.50 -15.43 10.11
N GLY A 67 2.34 -15.27 9.48
CA GLY A 67 2.15 -14.34 8.35
C GLY A 67 2.45 -12.88 8.75
N THR A 68 1.94 -12.45 9.90
CA THR A 68 2.20 -11.12 10.46
C THR A 68 3.68 -10.93 10.79
N LEU A 69 4.32 -11.89 11.47
CA LEU A 69 5.75 -11.85 11.79
C LEU A 69 6.60 -11.78 10.52
N MET A 70 6.30 -12.63 9.53
CA MET A 70 6.99 -12.61 8.25
C MET A 70 6.78 -11.28 7.54
N GLN A 71 5.58 -10.71 7.54
CA GLN A 71 5.32 -9.44 6.90
C GLN A 71 6.07 -8.28 7.56
N TYR A 72 6.02 -8.17 8.89
CA TYR A 72 6.70 -7.09 9.63
C TYR A 72 8.22 -7.27 9.73
N THR A 73 8.76 -8.47 9.46
CA THR A 73 10.20 -8.70 9.47
C THR A 73 10.77 -8.66 8.06
N LEU A 74 10.18 -9.42 7.13
CA LEU A 74 10.72 -9.64 5.79
C LEU A 74 10.57 -8.40 4.90
N MET A 75 9.46 -7.67 4.99
CA MET A 75 9.25 -6.49 4.15
C MET A 75 10.22 -5.35 4.53
N PRO A 76 10.38 -4.97 5.82
CA PRO A 76 11.35 -3.93 6.20
C PRO A 76 12.80 -4.37 5.97
N LEU A 77 13.12 -5.65 6.16
CA LEU A 77 14.46 -6.17 5.89
C LEU A 77 14.78 -6.13 4.39
N ALA A 78 13.80 -6.43 3.53
CA ALA A 78 13.94 -6.27 2.09
C ALA A 78 14.12 -4.78 1.71
N ALA A 79 13.33 -3.87 2.30
CA ALA A 79 13.46 -2.42 2.08
C ALA A 79 14.86 -1.92 2.47
N TRP A 80 15.41 -2.38 3.59
CA TRP A 80 16.77 -2.06 4.04
C TRP A 80 17.85 -2.64 3.12
N ALA A 81 17.71 -3.90 2.70
CA ALA A 81 18.65 -4.53 1.78
C ALA A 81 18.69 -3.80 0.43
N VAL A 82 17.52 -3.43 -0.10
CA VAL A 82 17.38 -2.65 -1.33
C VAL A 82 17.98 -1.25 -1.15
N SER A 83 17.75 -0.57 -0.01
CA SER A 83 18.29 0.77 0.20
C SER A 83 19.81 0.82 0.22
N ILE A 84 20.44 -0.21 0.78
CA ILE A 84 21.90 -0.36 0.79
C ILE A 84 22.42 -0.72 -0.61
N ALA A 85 21.78 -1.68 -1.29
CA ALA A 85 22.20 -2.12 -2.62
C ALA A 85 22.19 -0.96 -3.65
N LEU A 86 21.21 -0.06 -3.56
CA LEU A 86 21.07 1.10 -4.44
C LEU A 86 21.77 2.37 -3.93
N ASN A 87 22.46 2.33 -2.77
CA ASN A 87 23.09 3.48 -2.12
C ASN A 87 22.17 4.72 -2.07
N LEU A 88 20.93 4.55 -1.57
CA LEU A 88 19.98 5.66 -1.50
C LEU A 88 20.40 6.72 -0.48
N PRO A 89 20.15 8.01 -0.76
CA PRO A 89 20.32 9.08 0.21
C PRO A 89 19.43 8.87 1.43
N ALA A 90 19.84 9.42 2.57
CA ALA A 90 19.24 9.16 3.87
C ALA A 90 17.72 9.44 3.92
N ASP A 91 17.25 10.49 3.23
CA ASP A 91 15.81 10.82 3.14
C ASP A 91 14.99 9.73 2.44
N LEU A 92 15.46 9.21 1.31
CA LEU A 92 14.73 8.19 0.56
C LEU A 92 14.78 6.84 1.27
N MET A 93 15.89 6.52 1.94
CA MET A 93 16.00 5.34 2.79
C MET A 93 15.01 5.40 3.97
N ALA A 94 14.92 6.55 4.65
CA ALA A 94 13.99 6.74 5.76
C ALA A 94 12.54 6.60 5.32
N CYS A 95 12.16 7.21 4.19
CA CYS A 95 10.83 7.06 3.60
C CYS A 95 10.52 5.60 3.25
N LEU A 96 11.45 4.88 2.62
CA LEU A 96 11.26 3.50 2.21
C LEU A 96 11.11 2.55 3.40
N LEU A 97 11.92 2.74 4.45
CA LEU A 97 11.82 1.97 5.69
C LEU A 97 10.51 2.25 6.42
N TYR A 98 10.08 3.50 6.50
CA TYR A 98 8.85 3.88 7.21
C TYR A 98 7.59 3.37 6.51
N THR A 99 7.55 3.39 5.17
CA THR A 99 6.39 2.88 4.43
C THR A 99 6.34 1.36 4.34
N SER A 100 7.47 0.67 4.54
CA SER A 100 7.56 -0.77 4.35
C SER A 100 6.72 -1.62 5.31
N PRO A 101 6.59 -1.33 6.62
CA PRO A 101 5.75 -2.11 7.53
C PRO A 101 4.25 -1.79 7.44
N SER A 102 3.76 -1.26 6.32
CA SER A 102 2.32 -0.96 6.17
C SER A 102 1.48 -2.25 6.27
N PRO A 103 0.49 -2.32 7.18
CA PRO A 103 -0.45 -3.44 7.21
C PRO A 103 -1.20 -3.51 5.88
N ARG A 104 -1.29 -4.72 5.33
CA ARG A 104 -2.05 -5.02 4.10
C ARG A 104 -3.42 -5.56 4.46
#